data_AF-A0A0F9JMV9-F1
#
_entry.id   AF-A0A0F9JMV9-F1
#
_cell.length_a   1.000
_cell.length_b   1.000
_cell.length_c   1.000
_cell.angle_alpha   90.00
_cell.angle_beta   90.00
_cell.angle_gamma   90.00
#
_symmetry.space_group_name_H-M   'P 1'
#
loop_
_entity.id
_entity.type
_entity.pdbx_description
1 polymer ?
#
loop_
_entity_poly.entity_id
_entity_poly.type
_entity_poly.pdbx_seq_one_letter_code
_entity_poly.pdbx_strand_id
1 'polypeptide(L)'
;MIQPPIIQRIPIPTKGKPFFRRLWILLTAPRQWKIMVDWYFTLPDGTRCVILKGFIYDGASFPRFTWWIPGMSPTDIMLIPGTIHDYGYRFDYLLLAGGEYLYSEWAGKEYWDKLFREVGLYVNDVIVIDWVAWFFVNYFGGRAWRNRRKGRPETG
;
A
#
# COMPACT_ATOMS: atom_id res chain seq x y z
N MET A 1 11.95 -0.61 15.45
CA MET A 1 11.00 0.32 14.82
C MET A 1 11.35 0.45 13.34
N ILE A 2 10.38 0.23 12.45
CA ILE A 2 10.58 0.35 11.00
C ILE A 2 10.67 1.83 10.65
N GLN A 3 11.72 2.24 9.92
CA GLN A 3 11.84 3.62 9.47
C GLN A 3 10.90 3.90 8.30
N PRO A 4 10.23 5.07 8.25
CA PRO A 4 9.34 5.40 7.14
C PRO A 4 10.12 5.58 5.83
N PRO A 5 9.52 5.25 4.67
CA PRO A 5 10.15 5.45 3.37
C PRO A 5 10.24 6.94 3.01
N ILE A 6 11.26 7.32 2.24
CA ILE A 6 11.32 8.65 1.61
C ILE A 6 10.46 8.62 0.35
N ILE A 7 9.40 9.43 0.36
CA ILE A 7 8.38 9.45 -0.69
C ILE A 7 8.27 10.84 -1.34
N GLN A 8 7.92 10.85 -2.62
CA GLN A 8 7.56 12.06 -3.36
C GLN A 8 6.12 11.96 -3.87
N ARG A 9 5.30 12.98 -3.59
CA ARG A 9 3.94 13.04 -4.12
C ARG A 9 3.96 13.31 -5.62
N ILE A 10 3.20 12.53 -6.38
CA ILE A 10 3.02 12.75 -7.82
C ILE A 10 1.97 13.87 -8.02
N PRO A 11 2.28 14.92 -8.81
CA PRO A 11 1.36 16.03 -9.04
C PRO A 11 0.07 15.58 -9.75
N ILE A 12 -1.07 16.08 -9.28
CA ILE A 12 -2.35 15.87 -9.95
C ILE A 12 -2.46 16.88 -11.11
N PRO A 13 -2.71 16.46 -12.36
CA PRO A 13 -2.70 17.34 -13.53
C PRO A 13 -3.96 18.22 -13.60
N THR A 14 -4.05 19.23 -12.73
CA THR A 14 -5.17 20.19 -12.66
C THR A 14 -4.91 21.46 -13.49
N LYS A 15 -3.65 21.81 -13.71
CA LYS A 15 -3.24 23.01 -14.45
C LYS A 15 -3.78 22.98 -15.89
N GLY A 16 -4.35 24.10 -16.34
CA GLY A 16 -4.84 24.25 -17.72
C GLY A 16 -6.18 23.57 -18.05
N LYS A 17 -6.92 23.03 -17.06
CA LYS A 17 -8.26 22.44 -17.27
C LYS A 17 -9.40 23.42 -16.93
N PRO A 18 -10.61 23.29 -17.50
CA PRO A 18 -11.80 24.06 -17.10
C PRO A 18 -12.22 23.80 -15.64
N PHE A 19 -12.96 24.73 -15.02
CA PHE A 19 -13.36 24.66 -13.60
C PHE A 19 -14.01 23.33 -13.20
N PHE A 20 -15.09 22.91 -13.88
CA PHE A 20 -15.78 21.64 -13.58
C PHE A 20 -14.88 20.42 -13.78
N ARG A 21 -13.97 20.47 -14.76
CA ARG A 21 -12.99 19.40 -14.98
C ARG A 21 -11.94 19.35 -13.87
N ARG A 22 -11.51 20.50 -13.34
CA ARG A 22 -10.64 20.55 -12.15
C ARG A 22 -11.34 19.96 -10.93
N LEU A 23 -12.60 20.34 -10.69
CA LEU A 23 -13.39 19.80 -9.58
C LEU A 23 -13.53 18.27 -9.69
N TRP A 24 -13.86 17.78 -10.89
CA TRP A 24 -13.93 16.34 -11.15
C TRP A 24 -12.60 15.63 -10.89
N ILE A 25 -11.48 16.20 -11.34
CA ILE A 25 -10.14 15.65 -11.10
C ILE A 25 -9.82 15.64 -9.60
N LEU A 26 -10.16 16.69 -8.85
CA LEU A 26 -9.95 16.73 -7.40
C LEU A 26 -10.70 15.61 -6.68
N LEU A 27 -11.94 15.33 -7.12
CA LEU A 27 -12.80 14.29 -6.54
C LEU A 27 -12.42 12.88 -6.98
N THR A 28 -11.90 12.68 -8.20
CA THR A 28 -11.73 11.33 -8.78
C THR A 28 -10.28 10.89 -8.96
N ALA A 29 -9.33 11.80 -9.13
CA ALA A 29 -7.95 11.41 -9.43
C ALA A 29 -7.30 10.66 -8.26
N PRO A 30 -6.58 9.55 -8.52
CA PRO A 30 -5.84 8.84 -7.49
C PRO A 30 -4.75 9.76 -6.93
N ARG A 31 -4.52 9.69 -5.62
CA ARG A 31 -3.35 10.32 -5.02
C ARG A 31 -2.24 9.28 -5.04
N GLN A 32 -1.10 9.62 -5.63
CA GLN A 32 0.00 8.68 -5.82
C GLN A 32 1.27 9.24 -5.22
N TRP A 33 2.11 8.35 -4.72
CA TRP A 33 3.39 8.64 -4.14
C TRP A 33 4.43 7.68 -4.69
N LYS A 34 5.62 8.20 -4.93
CA LYS A 34 6.75 7.47 -5.47
C LYS A 34 7.82 7.32 -4.39
N ILE A 35 8.30 6.10 -4.18
CA ILE A 35 9.46 5.84 -3.32
C ILE A 35 10.71 6.37 -4.03
N MET A 36 11.48 7.20 -3.33
CA MET A 36 12.62 7.93 -3.91
C MET A 36 13.95 7.20 -3.77
N VAL A 37 14.09 6.37 -2.74
CA VAL A 37 15.29 5.59 -2.44
C VAL A 37 14.90 4.15 -2.11
N ASP A 38 15.81 3.20 -2.30
CA ASP A 38 15.56 1.82 -1.93
C ASP A 38 15.26 1.74 -0.43
N TRP A 39 14.09 1.19 -0.11
CA TRP A 39 13.58 1.18 1.26
C TRP A 39 13.75 -0.21 1.85
N TYR A 40 14.75 -0.33 2.73
CA TYR A 40 15.03 -1.54 3.49
C TYR A 40 14.26 -1.52 4.82
N PHE A 41 13.58 -2.61 5.14
CA PHE A 41 12.83 -2.75 6.38
C PHE A 41 12.86 -4.18 6.89
N THR A 42 12.60 -4.33 8.18
CA THR A 42 12.48 -5.63 8.84
C THR A 42 11.02 -5.85 9.23
N LEU A 43 10.45 -6.95 8.77
CA LEU A 43 9.10 -7.38 9.11
C LEU A 43 9.01 -7.85 10.58
N PRO A 44 7.80 -7.97 11.16
CA PRO A 44 7.62 -8.41 12.54
C PRO A 44 8.19 -9.81 12.84
N ASP A 45 8.26 -10.68 11.83
CA ASP A 45 8.85 -12.02 11.90
C ASP A 45 10.40 -12.02 11.86
N GLY A 46 11.02 -10.86 11.72
CA GLY A 46 12.48 -10.69 11.61
C GLY A 46 13.01 -10.74 10.17
N THR A 47 12.15 -10.98 9.18
CA THR A 47 12.54 -11.04 7.78
C THR A 47 12.95 -9.66 7.26
N ARG A 48 14.12 -9.55 6.63
CA ARG A 48 14.60 -8.30 6.02
C ARG A 48 14.18 -8.22 4.56
N CYS A 49 13.43 -7.19 4.22
CA CYS A 49 12.90 -6.95 2.89
C CYS A 49 13.37 -5.61 2.32
N VAL A 50 13.22 -5.44 1.02
CA VAL A 50 13.48 -4.20 0.30
C VAL A 50 12.34 -3.88 -0.67
N ILE A 51 11.95 -2.61 -0.74
CA ILE A 51 11.15 -2.08 -1.84
C ILE A 51 12.04 -1.11 -2.63
N LEU A 52 12.24 -1.43 -3.91
CA LEU A 52 13.12 -0.66 -4.78
C LEU A 52 12.55 0.73 -5.10
N LYS A 53 13.46 1.68 -5.27
CA LYS A 53 13.16 3.04 -5.70
C LYS A 53 12.34 3.03 -6.99
N GLY A 54 11.43 4.00 -7.08
CA GLY A 54 10.55 4.15 -8.23
C GLY A 54 9.24 3.37 -8.12
N PHE A 55 9.04 2.56 -7.08
CA PHE A 55 7.72 2.02 -6.78
C PHE A 55 6.72 3.16 -6.55
N ILE A 56 5.58 3.08 -7.24
CA ILE A 56 4.47 4.03 -7.11
C ILE A 56 3.35 3.31 -6.37
N TYR A 57 2.97 3.86 -5.22
CA TYR A 57 1.82 3.42 -4.44
C TYR A 57 0.75 4.50 -4.45
N ASP A 58 -0.51 4.09 -4.32
CA ASP A 58 -1.67 4.97 -4.44
C ASP A 58 -2.58 4.95 -3.21
N GLY A 59 -2.25 4.12 -2.21
CA GLY A 59 -3.07 3.94 -1.02
C GLY A 59 -4.47 3.45 -1.35
N ALA A 60 -4.68 2.88 -2.54
CA ALA A 60 -6.00 2.46 -3.04
C ALA A 60 -6.59 1.28 -2.26
N SER A 61 -5.79 0.69 -1.38
CA SER A 61 -6.22 -0.28 -0.36
C SER A 61 -7.29 0.30 0.58
N PHE A 62 -7.37 1.63 0.71
CA PHE A 62 -8.40 2.33 1.49
C PHE A 62 -9.35 3.12 0.60
N PRO A 63 -10.68 3.00 0.80
CA PRO A 63 -11.62 3.93 0.21
C PRO A 63 -11.29 5.38 0.63
N ARG A 64 -11.25 6.32 -0.31
CA ARG A 64 -10.83 7.72 -0.04
C ARG A 64 -11.60 8.42 1.09
N PHE A 65 -12.83 7.99 1.39
CA PHE A 65 -13.60 8.55 2.50
C PHE A 65 -13.02 8.18 3.87
N THR A 66 -12.30 7.05 3.99
CA THR A 66 -11.67 6.66 5.25
C THR A 66 -10.48 7.56 5.59
N TRP A 67 -9.91 8.27 4.61
CA TRP A 67 -8.76 9.16 4.83
C TRP A 67 -9.11 10.38 5.69
N TRP A 68 -10.40 10.66 5.90
CA TRP A 68 -10.87 11.70 6.82
C TRP A 68 -10.83 11.25 8.29
N ILE A 69 -10.68 9.94 8.53
CA ILE A 69 -10.53 9.40 9.88
C ILE A 69 -9.07 9.63 10.31
N PRO A 70 -8.81 10.26 11.47
CA PRO A 70 -7.46 10.50 11.95
C PRO A 70 -6.62 9.21 11.97
N GLY A 71 -5.43 9.26 11.38
CA GLY A 71 -4.51 8.12 11.30
C GLY A 71 -4.76 7.14 10.15
N MET A 72 -5.89 7.21 9.44
CA MET A 72 -6.19 6.32 8.30
C MET A 72 -5.73 6.85 6.94
N SER A 73 -5.08 8.02 6.92
CA SER A 73 -4.46 8.54 5.71
C SER A 73 -3.22 7.71 5.32
N PRO A 74 -3.01 7.41 4.03
CA PRO A 74 -1.86 6.63 3.55
C PRO A 74 -0.49 7.33 3.73
N THR A 75 -0.46 8.53 4.30
CA THR A 75 0.77 9.26 4.64
C THR A 75 1.07 9.32 6.13
N ASP A 76 0.13 8.88 6.98
CA ASP A 76 0.24 9.00 8.43
C ASP A 76 0.63 7.64 9.04
N ILE A 77 -0.08 7.21 10.08
CA ILE A 77 0.05 5.91 10.77
C ILE A 77 0.02 4.73 9.77
N MET A 78 -0.70 4.89 8.65
CA MET A 78 -0.82 3.86 7.61
C MET A 78 0.28 3.87 6.55
N LEU A 79 1.27 4.78 6.62
CA LEU A 79 2.30 4.89 5.60
C LEU A 79 3.08 3.58 5.41
N ILE A 80 3.63 3.05 6.50
CA ILE A 80 4.45 1.82 6.48
C ILE A 80 3.62 0.59 6.09
N PRO A 81 2.54 0.23 6.83
CA PRO A 81 1.78 -0.97 6.51
C PRO A 81 1.10 -0.83 5.13
N GLY A 82 0.59 0.35 4.78
CA GLY A 82 -0.06 0.59 3.49
C GLY A 82 0.88 0.49 2.30
N THR A 83 2.13 0.95 2.43
CA THR A 83 3.14 0.82 1.37
C THR A 83 3.52 -0.64 1.12
N ILE A 84 3.76 -1.40 2.20
CA ILE A 84 4.09 -2.84 2.12
C ILE A 84 2.91 -3.61 1.52
N HIS A 85 1.70 -3.29 1.96
CA HIS A 85 0.49 -3.88 1.43
C HIS A 85 0.30 -3.57 -0.05
N ASP A 86 0.36 -2.31 -0.49
CA ASP A 86 0.22 -1.97 -1.91
C ASP A 86 1.25 -2.71 -2.80
N TYR A 87 2.48 -2.89 -2.30
CA TYR A 87 3.53 -3.63 -3.00
C TYR A 87 3.21 -5.13 -3.10
N GLY A 88 3.02 -5.80 -1.96
CA GLY A 88 2.67 -7.23 -1.91
C GLY A 88 1.36 -7.51 -2.66
N TYR A 89 0.39 -6.61 -2.56
CA TYR A 89 -0.86 -6.68 -3.31
C TYR A 89 -0.69 -6.48 -4.81
N ARG A 90 0.36 -5.81 -5.29
CA ARG A 90 0.61 -5.64 -6.73
C ARG A 90 1.42 -6.79 -7.32
N PHE A 91 2.41 -7.27 -6.58
CA PHE A 91 3.39 -8.23 -7.08
C PHE A 91 3.15 -9.65 -6.61
N ASP A 92 2.42 -9.83 -5.51
CA ASP A 92 2.21 -11.09 -4.80
C ASP A 92 3.50 -11.70 -4.24
N TYR A 93 4.44 -10.84 -3.85
CA TYR A 93 5.68 -11.15 -3.14
C TYR A 93 6.29 -9.88 -2.55
N LEU A 94 7.27 -10.04 -1.65
CA LEU A 94 8.24 -9.02 -1.27
C LEU A 94 9.64 -9.43 -1.73
N LEU A 95 10.52 -8.46 -2.01
CA LEU A 95 11.93 -8.77 -2.25
C LEU A 95 12.64 -8.88 -0.91
N LEU A 96 13.43 -9.94 -0.72
CA LEU A 96 14.37 -10.01 0.40
C LEU A 96 15.47 -8.97 0.22
N ALA A 97 16.09 -8.50 1.32
CA ALA A 97 17.08 -7.41 1.27
C ALA A 97 18.29 -7.69 0.36
N GLY A 98 18.57 -8.96 0.05
CA GLY A 98 19.59 -9.36 -0.94
C GLY A 98 19.16 -9.19 -2.40
N GLY A 99 17.89 -8.89 -2.68
CA GLY A 99 17.35 -8.62 -4.02
C GLY A 99 17.10 -9.85 -4.90
N GLU A 100 17.68 -11.00 -4.57
CA GLU A 100 17.64 -12.21 -5.41
C GLU A 100 16.48 -13.15 -5.11
N TYR A 101 15.90 -13.07 -3.90
CA TYR A 101 14.90 -14.01 -3.41
C TYR A 101 13.57 -13.33 -3.09
N LEU A 102 12.48 -14.07 -3.31
CA LEU A 102 11.12 -13.63 -3.06
C LEU A 102 10.63 -14.14 -1.70
N TYR A 103 10.05 -13.26 -0.91
CA TYR A 103 9.35 -13.60 0.33
C TYR A 103 7.84 -13.67 0.07
N SER A 104 7.22 -14.76 0.54
CA SER A 104 5.78 -15.03 0.46
C SER A 104 5.22 -14.88 -0.95
N GLU A 105 5.90 -15.49 -1.92
CA GLU A 105 5.45 -15.54 -3.32
C GLU A 105 4.14 -16.32 -3.41
N TRP A 106 3.15 -15.80 -4.15
CA TRP A 106 1.84 -16.43 -4.36
C TRP A 106 1.03 -16.66 -3.09
N ALA A 107 1.33 -15.93 -2.02
CA ALA A 107 0.64 -16.09 -0.74
C ALA A 107 -0.83 -15.62 -0.79
N GLY A 108 -1.18 -14.81 -1.79
CA GLY A 108 -2.57 -14.44 -2.06
C GLY A 108 -3.08 -13.29 -1.20
N LYS A 109 -4.27 -12.78 -1.56
CA LYS A 109 -4.87 -11.59 -0.94
C LYS A 109 -4.92 -11.65 0.59
N GLU A 110 -5.42 -12.76 1.14
CA GLU A 110 -5.66 -12.89 2.56
C GLU A 110 -4.37 -12.79 3.39
N TYR A 111 -3.26 -13.30 2.85
CA TYR A 111 -1.95 -13.18 3.46
C TYR A 111 -1.53 -11.70 3.55
N TRP A 112 -1.62 -10.96 2.46
CA TRP A 112 -1.26 -9.53 2.44
C TRP A 112 -2.15 -8.70 3.35
N ASP A 113 -3.46 -8.99 3.39
CA ASP A 113 -4.39 -8.33 4.32
C ASP A 113 -3.99 -8.58 5.78
N LYS A 114 -3.59 -9.81 6.14
CA LYS A 114 -3.14 -10.15 7.51
C LYS A 114 -1.81 -9.48 7.85
N LEU A 115 -0.83 -9.55 6.95
CA LEU A 115 0.48 -8.93 7.12
C LEU A 115 0.34 -7.40 7.29
N PHE A 116 -0.57 -6.78 6.54
CA PHE A 116 -0.89 -5.35 6.70
C PHE A 116 -1.26 -5.01 8.14
N ARG A 117 -2.15 -5.79 8.77
CA ARG A 117 -2.56 -5.59 10.17
C ARG A 117 -1.41 -5.83 11.14
N GLU A 118 -0.65 -6.90 10.94
CA GLU A 118 0.48 -7.26 11.82
C GLU A 118 1.58 -6.20 11.80
N VAL A 119 1.91 -5.67 10.62
CA VAL A 119 2.85 -4.54 10.49
C VAL A 119 2.27 -3.29 11.13
N GLY A 120 0.97 -3.01 10.95
CA GLY A 120 0.30 -1.87 11.59
C GLY A 120 0.43 -1.91 13.12
N LEU A 121 0.09 -3.05 13.73
CA LEU A 121 0.23 -3.28 15.16
C LEU A 121 1.68 -3.15 15.63
N TYR A 122 2.64 -3.71 14.88
CA TYR A 122 4.06 -3.65 15.22
C TYR A 122 4.66 -2.23 15.16
N VAL A 123 4.19 -1.40 14.24
CA VAL A 123 4.72 -0.04 14.02
C VAL A 123 4.05 0.98 14.94
N ASN A 124 2.73 0.87 15.11
CA ASN A 124 1.91 1.92 15.68
C ASN A 124 1.32 1.59 17.05
N ASP A 125 1.11 0.29 17.34
CA ASP A 125 0.44 -0.21 18.55
C ASP A 125 -0.96 0.39 18.79
N VAL A 126 -1.63 0.88 17.73
CA VAL A 126 -2.98 1.46 17.80
C VAL A 126 -4.03 0.46 17.34
N ILE A 127 -4.25 -0.56 18.18
CA ILE A 127 -5.09 -1.73 17.93
C ILE A 127 -6.40 -1.39 17.21
N VAL A 128 -7.16 -0.41 17.71
CA VAL A 128 -8.47 -0.05 17.14
C VAL A 128 -8.37 0.38 15.68
N ILE A 129 -7.39 1.23 15.35
CA ILE A 129 -7.23 1.76 13.99
C ILE A 129 -6.76 0.65 13.05
N ASP A 130 -5.86 -0.22 13.50
CA ASP A 130 -5.35 -1.34 12.70
C ASP A 130 -6.45 -2.36 12.36
N TRP A 131 -7.35 -2.65 13.30
CA TRP A 131 -8.51 -3.51 13.05
C TRP A 131 -9.51 -2.89 12.07
N VAL A 132 -9.79 -1.60 12.19
CA VAL A 132 -10.66 -0.87 11.26
C VAL A 132 -10.03 -0.86 9.85
N ALA A 133 -8.73 -0.57 9.77
CA ALA A 133 -7.99 -0.58 8.51
C ALA A 133 -8.01 -1.96 7.85
N TRP A 134 -7.76 -3.02 8.62
CA TRP A 134 -7.85 -4.41 8.17
C TRP A 134 -9.23 -4.76 7.61
N PHE A 135 -10.30 -4.36 8.30
CA PHE A 135 -11.67 -4.58 7.83
C PHE A 135 -11.91 -3.98 6.44
N PHE A 136 -11.47 -2.74 6.21
CA PHE A 136 -11.63 -2.07 4.91
C PHE A 136 -10.84 -2.78 3.81
N VAL A 137 -9.58 -3.13 4.06
CA VAL A 137 -8.74 -3.81 3.08
C VAL A 137 -9.32 -5.18 2.74
N ASN A 138 -9.76 -5.93 3.75
CA ASN A 138 -10.33 -7.25 3.57
C ASN A 138 -11.62 -7.21 2.74
N TYR A 139 -12.54 -6.31 3.06
CA TYR A 139 -13.86 -6.24 2.44
C TYR A 139 -13.85 -5.57 1.05
N PHE A 140 -13.07 -4.50 0.88
CA PHE A 140 -13.09 -3.70 -0.36
C PHE A 140 -11.98 -4.06 -1.37
N GLY A 141 -10.92 -4.76 -0.94
CA GLY A 141 -9.79 -5.10 -1.80
C GLY A 141 -10.13 -6.10 -2.91
N GLY A 142 -11.07 -7.03 -2.68
CA GLY A 142 -11.23 -8.23 -3.52
C GLY A 142 -11.41 -7.97 -5.03
N ARG A 143 -12.11 -6.89 -5.41
CA ARG A 143 -12.26 -6.49 -6.81
C ARG A 143 -10.95 -5.99 -7.42
N ALA A 144 -10.17 -5.20 -6.68
CA ALA A 144 -8.86 -4.71 -7.10
C ALA A 144 -7.87 -5.86 -7.26
N TRP A 145 -7.89 -6.85 -6.35
CA TRP A 145 -7.08 -8.06 -6.46
C TRP A 145 -7.33 -8.77 -7.79
N ARG A 146 -8.57 -9.20 -8.02
CA ARG A 146 -8.96 -9.94 -9.22
C ARG A 146 -8.60 -9.20 -10.50
N ASN A 147 -8.87 -7.90 -10.57
CA ASN A 147 -8.56 -7.11 -11.76
C ASN A 147 -7.05 -7.05 -12.08
N ARG A 148 -6.18 -7.04 -11.07
CA ARG A 148 -4.72 -7.05 -11.27
C ARG A 148 -4.17 -8.44 -11.67
N ARG A 149 -4.96 -9.50 -11.49
CA ARG A 149 -4.59 -10.89 -11.85
C ARG A 149 -5.23 -11.37 -13.14
N LYS A 150 -6.21 -10.64 -13.68
CA LYS A 150 -6.77 -10.91 -15.02
C LYS A 150 -5.63 -10.94 -16.05
N GLY A 151 -5.40 -12.12 -16.63
CA GLY A 151 -4.36 -12.34 -17.64
C GLY A 151 -2.99 -12.78 -17.10
N ARG A 152 -2.82 -12.99 -15.79
CA ARG A 152 -1.71 -13.81 -15.26
C ARG A 152 -2.20 -15.26 -15.16
N PRO A 153 -1.40 -16.26 -15.57
CA PRO A 153 -1.74 -17.64 -15.30
C PRO A 153 -1.89 -17.82 -13.78
N GLU A 154 -3.02 -18.41 -13.37
CA GLU A 154 -3.23 -18.83 -11.98
C GLU A 154 -2.31 -20.01 -11.74
N THR A 155 -1.12 -19.76 -11.20
CA THR A 155 -0.20 -20.84 -10.84
C THR A 155 -0.47 -21.26 -9.40
N GLY A 156 -1.13 -22.43 -9.28
CA GLY A 156 -0.94 -23.42 -8.22
C GLY A 156 -1.53 -23.10 -6.86
#